data_AF-A0A7J9VAY1-F1
#
_entry.id   AF-A0A7J9VAY1-F1
#
_cell.length_a   1.000
_cell.length_b   1.000
_cell.length_c   1.000
_cell.angle_alpha   90.00
_cell.angle_beta   90.00
_cell.angle_gamma   90.00
#
_symmetry.space_group_name_H-M   'P 1'
#
loop_
_entity.id
_entity.type
_entity.pdbx_description
1 polymer ?
#
loop_
_entity_poly.entity_id
_entity_poly.type
_entity_poly.pdbx_seq_one_letter_code
_entity_poly.pdbx_strand_id
1 'polypeptide(L)'
;MDNSRSIWGPKSSILGIGAALTLCAAAATAWFATTADPEGALLLGVFTVASALATGYGLLIRPRLRADADGVHVRTLAGTDSAPWRAVHARLVSTRRLGRDSTTLEIEFDDVSDEPRLVVLGWLDLGADPDDVLDDLNRLRPN
;
A
#
# COMPACT_ATOMS: atom_id res chain seq x y z
N MET A 1 1.46 -7.00 30.23
CA MET A 1 1.90 -5.82 29.44
C MET A 1 1.92 -6.29 28.03
N ASP A 2 0.78 -6.08 27.42
CA ASP A 2 0.37 -6.73 26.20
C ASP A 2 0.91 -5.78 25.16
N ASN A 3 2.02 -6.14 24.52
CA ASN A 3 2.62 -5.34 23.46
C ASN A 3 1.66 -5.36 22.27
N SER A 4 0.61 -4.55 22.33
CA SER A 4 -0.40 -4.37 21.29
C SER A 4 0.29 -3.82 20.04
N ARG A 5 0.76 -4.72 19.19
CA ARG A 5 1.38 -4.40 17.92
C ARG A 5 0.34 -4.60 16.83
N SER A 6 0.00 -3.54 16.12
CA SER A 6 -0.88 -3.60 14.96
C SER A 6 -0.09 -3.44 13.67
N ILE A 7 -0.48 -4.22 12.65
CA ILE A 7 0.22 -4.32 11.37
C ILE A 7 -0.82 -4.26 10.26
N TRP A 8 -0.65 -3.32 9.35
CA TRP A 8 -1.49 -3.12 8.17
C TRP A 8 -0.65 -3.19 6.90
N GLY A 9 -1.28 -3.65 5.82
CA GLY A 9 -0.62 -3.86 4.55
C GLY A 9 -1.60 -4.38 3.50
N PRO A 10 -1.23 -4.35 2.22
CA PRO A 10 -2.11 -4.77 1.12
C PRO A 10 -2.74 -6.14 1.39
N LYS A 11 -4.03 -6.34 1.10
CA LYS A 11 -4.72 -7.63 1.37
C LYS A 11 -4.09 -8.79 0.59
N SER A 12 -3.88 -9.94 1.23
CA SER A 12 -3.28 -11.11 0.58
C SER A 12 -4.12 -11.60 -0.61
N SER A 13 -5.44 -11.46 -0.53
CA SER A 13 -6.36 -11.82 -1.62
C SER A 13 -6.14 -10.95 -2.87
N ILE A 14 -5.93 -9.64 -2.70
CA ILE A 14 -5.67 -8.72 -3.82
C ILE A 14 -4.33 -9.05 -4.48
N LEU A 15 -3.29 -9.31 -3.67
CA LEU A 15 -1.99 -9.72 -4.19
C LEU A 15 -2.08 -11.08 -4.91
N GLY A 16 -2.88 -12.02 -4.39
CA GLY A 16 -3.14 -13.31 -5.03
C GLY A 16 -3.84 -13.17 -6.37
N ILE A 17 -4.85 -12.30 -6.47
CA ILE A 17 -5.53 -11.99 -7.73
C ILE A 17 -4.57 -11.33 -8.72
N GLY A 18 -3.77 -10.35 -8.27
CA GLY A 18 -2.77 -9.69 -9.12
C GLY A 18 -1.72 -10.67 -9.66
N ALA A 19 -1.23 -11.58 -8.81
CA ALA A 19 -0.31 -12.64 -9.22
C ALA A 19 -0.93 -13.60 -10.24
N ALA A 20 -2.17 -14.03 -10.02
CA ALA A 20 -2.90 -14.89 -10.95
C ALA A 20 -3.11 -14.20 -12.31
N LEU A 21 -3.53 -12.93 -12.31
CA LEU A 21 -3.68 -12.14 -13.54
C LEU A 21 -2.35 -11.98 -14.28
N THR A 22 -1.26 -11.73 -13.56
CA THR A 22 0.08 -11.64 -14.14
C THR A 22 0.49 -12.95 -14.82
N LEU A 23 0.26 -14.10 -14.17
CA LEU A 23 0.59 -15.41 -14.73
C LEU A 23 -0.26 -15.74 -15.97
N CYS A 24 -1.56 -15.49 -15.90
CA CYS A 24 -2.47 -15.69 -17.03
C CYS A 24 -2.08 -14.80 -18.23
N ALA A 25 -1.77 -13.53 -17.97
CA ALA A 25 -1.34 -12.60 -19.00
C ALA A 25 0.00 -13.02 -19.63
N ALA A 26 0.97 -13.46 -18.82
CA ALA A 26 2.25 -13.94 -19.31
C ALA A 26 2.09 -15.18 -20.22
N ALA A 27 1.24 -16.13 -19.82
CA ALA A 27 0.92 -17.31 -20.63
C ALA A 27 0.23 -16.92 -21.95
N ALA A 28 -0.71 -15.98 -21.89
CA ALA A 28 -1.36 -15.47 -23.10
C ALA A 28 -0.36 -14.75 -24.01
N THR A 29 0.48 -13.86 -23.50
CA THR A 29 1.56 -13.20 -24.27
C THR A 29 2.44 -14.22 -24.98
N ALA A 30 2.90 -15.26 -24.26
CA ALA A 30 3.74 -16.31 -24.84
C ALA A 30 3.01 -17.06 -25.96
N TRP A 31 1.72 -17.36 -25.77
CA TRP A 31 0.89 -17.99 -26.79
C TRP A 31 0.76 -17.10 -28.04
N PHE A 32 0.34 -15.84 -27.88
CA PHE A 32 0.11 -14.92 -28.99
C PHE A 32 1.39 -14.60 -29.77
N ALA A 33 2.54 -14.57 -29.08
CA ALA A 33 3.84 -14.42 -29.72
C ALA A 33 4.16 -15.57 -30.71
N THR A 34 3.53 -16.74 -30.56
CA THR A 34 3.67 -17.86 -31.48
C THR A 34 2.65 -17.88 -32.63
N THR A 35 1.57 -17.08 -32.56
CA THR A 35 0.43 -17.17 -33.50
C THR A 35 0.38 -16.09 -34.59
N ALA A 36 1.51 -15.53 -35.01
CA ALA A 36 1.58 -14.46 -36.03
C ALA A 36 0.68 -13.23 -35.73
N ASP A 37 0.33 -13.02 -34.46
CA ASP A 37 -0.37 -11.83 -33.96
C ASP A 37 0.56 -11.04 -33.03
N PRO A 38 1.50 -10.26 -33.61
CA PRO A 38 2.47 -9.49 -32.84
C PRO A 38 1.82 -8.34 -32.05
N GLU A 39 0.68 -7.83 -32.51
CA GLU A 39 -0.03 -6.73 -31.86
C GLU A 39 -0.69 -7.20 -30.56
N GLY A 40 -1.38 -8.35 -30.60
CA GLY A 40 -1.96 -8.98 -29.42
C GLY A 40 -0.89 -9.36 -28.39
N ALA A 41 0.23 -9.91 -28.84
CA ALA A 41 1.36 -10.24 -27.98
C ALA A 41 1.94 -9.00 -27.29
N LEU A 42 2.10 -7.88 -28.01
CA LEU A 42 2.63 -6.63 -27.45
C LEU A 42 1.70 -6.08 -26.36
N LEU A 43 0.40 -5.97 -26.64
CA LEU A 43 -0.58 -5.42 -25.67
C LEU A 43 -0.63 -6.28 -24.39
N LEU A 44 -0.69 -7.60 -24.52
CA LEU A 44 -0.66 -8.51 -23.39
C LEU A 44 0.68 -8.46 -22.65
N GLY A 45 1.79 -8.28 -23.37
CA GLY A 45 3.12 -8.13 -22.77
C GLY A 45 3.21 -6.89 -21.89
N VAL A 46 2.72 -5.74 -22.38
CA VAL A 46 2.65 -4.50 -21.59
C VAL A 46 1.76 -4.68 -20.36
N PHE A 47 0.59 -5.30 -20.52
CA PHE A 47 -0.30 -5.58 -19.40
C PHE A 47 0.34 -6.51 -18.37
N THR A 48 1.05 -7.55 -18.81
CA THR A 48 1.79 -8.48 -17.96
C THR A 48 2.82 -7.74 -17.12
N VAL A 49 3.63 -6.88 -17.74
CA VAL A 49 4.65 -6.09 -17.02
C VAL A 49 3.98 -5.13 -16.02
N ALA A 50 2.95 -4.41 -16.42
CA ALA A 50 2.24 -3.49 -15.53
C ALA A 50 1.63 -4.23 -14.32
N SER A 51 0.99 -5.38 -14.55
CA SER A 51 0.40 -6.21 -13.50
C SER A 51 1.47 -6.79 -12.56
N ALA A 52 2.59 -7.26 -13.11
CA ALA A 52 3.73 -7.76 -12.36
C ALA A 52 4.34 -6.68 -11.46
N LEU A 53 4.52 -5.47 -11.99
CA LEU A 53 5.04 -4.33 -11.22
C LEU A 53 4.08 -3.91 -10.10
N ALA A 54 2.77 -3.83 -10.38
CA ALA A 54 1.78 -3.49 -9.37
C ALA A 54 1.71 -4.54 -8.24
N THR A 55 1.68 -5.83 -8.60
CA THR A 55 1.67 -6.93 -7.64
C THR A 55 2.97 -6.99 -6.84
N GLY A 56 4.11 -6.86 -7.54
CA GLY A 56 5.44 -6.83 -6.94
C GLY A 56 5.61 -5.66 -5.97
N TYR A 57 5.13 -4.47 -6.33
CA TYR A 57 5.10 -3.31 -5.44
C TYR A 57 4.40 -3.63 -4.12
N GLY A 58 3.16 -4.15 -4.18
CA GLY A 58 2.39 -4.51 -2.99
C GLY A 58 3.05 -5.60 -2.12
N LEU A 59 3.79 -6.52 -2.73
CA LEU A 59 4.58 -7.52 -2.02
C LEU A 59 5.83 -6.92 -1.34
N LEU A 60 6.53 -6.00 -2.01
CA LEU A 60 7.76 -5.39 -1.51
C LEU A 60 7.53 -4.45 -0.32
N ILE A 61 6.38 -3.79 -0.27
CA ILE A 61 6.07 -2.82 0.80
C ILE A 61 5.37 -3.47 2.01
N ARG A 62 5.20 -4.79 2.06
CA ARG A 62 4.57 -5.46 3.20
C ARG A 62 5.51 -5.63 4.40
N PRO A 63 5.06 -5.36 5.64
CA PRO A 63 3.86 -4.59 6.00
C PRO A 63 4.05 -3.08 5.75
N ARG A 64 2.98 -2.40 5.34
CA ARG A 64 3.04 -1.00 4.91
C ARG A 64 2.99 -0.04 6.10
N LEU A 65 2.18 -0.34 7.10
CA LEU A 65 2.05 0.44 8.32
C LEU A 65 2.14 -0.50 9.52
N ARG A 66 2.90 -0.09 10.53
CA ARG A 66 3.03 -0.78 11.81
C ARG A 66 2.96 0.25 12.92
N ALA A 67 2.18 -0.06 13.95
CA ALA A 67 2.14 0.72 15.17
C ALA A 67 2.44 -0.17 16.38
N ASP A 68 3.23 0.36 17.30
CA ASP A 68 3.58 -0.26 18.57
C ASP A 68 3.62 0.78 19.69
N ALA A 69 4.04 0.38 20.89
CA ALA A 69 4.15 1.28 22.03
C ALA A 69 5.16 2.42 21.83
N ASP A 70 6.19 2.19 21.00
CA ASP A 70 7.27 3.15 20.77
C ASP A 70 6.87 4.20 19.72
N GLY A 71 6.03 3.84 18.75
CA GLY A 71 5.54 4.76 17.74
C GLY A 71 4.95 4.11 16.49
N VAL A 72 5.05 4.85 15.39
CA VAL A 72 4.51 4.46 14.08
C VAL A 72 5.64 4.29 13.08
N HIS A 73 5.55 3.23 12.28
CA HIS A 73 6.54 2.83 11.27
C HIS A 73 5.82 2.58 9.94
N VAL A 74 6.23 3.29 8.90
CA VAL A 74 5.66 3.19 7.55
C VAL A 74 6.74 2.75 6.57
N ARG A 75 6.51 1.63 5.88
CA ARG A 75 7.49 1.10 4.92
C ARG A 75 7.26 1.68 3.53
N THR A 76 8.26 2.37 2.99
CA THR A 76 8.28 2.89 1.62
C THR A 76 9.16 2.02 0.72
N LEU A 77 9.26 2.35 -0.57
CA LEU A 77 10.21 1.68 -1.45
C LEU A 77 11.67 2.02 -1.12
N ALA A 78 11.90 3.22 -0.58
CA ALA A 78 13.23 3.75 -0.30
C ALA A 78 13.73 3.40 1.12
N GLY A 79 12.85 2.95 2.01
CA GLY A 79 13.21 2.67 3.39
C GLY A 79 12.01 2.48 4.31
N THR A 80 12.22 2.69 5.61
CA THR A 80 11.15 2.69 6.60
C THR A 80 11.19 4.01 7.36
N ASP A 81 10.02 4.62 7.44
CA ASP A 81 9.77 5.93 8.00
C ASP A 81 9.19 5.72 9.40
N SER A 82 9.98 6.00 10.44
CA SER A 82 9.60 5.74 11.82
C SER A 82 9.66 7.01 12.66
N ALA A 83 8.66 7.24 13.49
CA ALA A 83 8.67 8.32 14.46
C ALA A 83 7.96 7.91 15.77
N PRO A 84 8.38 8.49 16.92
CA PRO A 84 7.67 8.30 18.17
C PRO A 84 6.30 8.98 18.14
N TRP A 85 5.34 8.51 18.94
CA TRP A 85 3.96 9.02 18.95
C TRP A 85 3.83 10.55 19.09
N ARG A 86 4.75 11.19 19.82
CA ARG A 86 4.80 12.66 20.01
C ARG A 86 5.06 13.45 18.72
N ALA A 87 5.57 12.79 17.69
CA ALA A 87 5.98 13.36 16.42
C ALA A 87 5.15 12.80 15.24
N VAL A 88 4.01 12.17 15.54
CA VAL A 88 3.12 11.56 14.55
C VAL A 88 1.78 12.29 14.56
N HIS A 89 1.40 12.86 13.42
CA HIS A 89 0.09 13.44 13.21
C HIS A 89 -0.65 12.61 12.15
N ALA A 90 -1.71 11.91 12.58
CA ALA A 90 -2.55 11.10 11.71
C ALA A 90 -3.91 11.77 11.50
N ARG A 91 -4.36 11.88 10.25
CA ARG A 91 -5.67 12.45 9.91
C ARG A 91 -6.29 11.75 8.71
N LEU A 92 -7.60 11.85 8.57
CA LEU A 92 -8.31 11.39 7.39
C LEU A 92 -8.51 12.54 6.41
N VAL A 93 -8.33 12.24 5.14
CA VAL A 93 -8.65 13.16 4.05
C VAL A 93 -9.54 12.43 3.05
N SER A 94 -10.73 12.97 2.84
CA SER A 94 -11.68 12.48 1.84
C SER A 94 -11.63 13.37 0.61
N THR A 95 -11.45 12.78 -0.57
CA THR A 95 -11.52 13.48 -1.86
C THR A 95 -12.60 12.87 -2.74
N ARG A 96 -13.37 13.72 -3.42
CA ARG A 96 -14.35 13.28 -4.43
C ARG A 96 -13.73 13.43 -5.81
N ARG A 97 -13.44 12.31 -6.48
CA ARG A 97 -12.91 12.29 -7.85
C ARG A 97 -13.71 11.31 -8.69
N LEU A 98 -14.09 11.73 -9.91
CA LEU A 98 -14.87 10.91 -10.85
C LEU A 98 -16.19 10.38 -10.25
N GLY A 99 -16.83 11.16 -9.37
CA GLY A 99 -18.05 10.74 -8.67
C GLY A 99 -17.85 9.67 -7.59
N ARG A 100 -16.60 9.34 -7.25
CA ARG A 100 -16.25 8.41 -6.18
C ARG A 100 -15.61 9.17 -5.02
N ASP A 101 -16.10 8.91 -3.83
CA ASP A 101 -15.46 9.36 -2.59
C ASP A 101 -14.32 8.40 -2.24
N SER A 102 -13.14 8.96 -2.01
CA SER A 102 -11.93 8.22 -1.63
C SER A 102 -11.39 8.82 -0.35
N THR A 103 -11.41 8.04 0.72
CA THR A 103 -10.76 8.38 1.99
C THR A 103 -9.34 7.84 2.01
N THR A 104 -8.41 8.63 2.52
CA THR A 104 -7.02 8.25 2.76
C THR A 104 -6.59 8.67 4.15
N LEU A 105 -5.74 7.85 4.77
CA LEU A 105 -5.05 8.16 6.00
C LEU A 105 -3.76 8.91 5.67
N GLU A 106 -3.67 10.15 6.10
CA GLU A 106 -2.45 10.95 6.02
C GLU A 106 -1.70 10.85 7.35
N ILE A 107 -0.43 10.46 7.27
CA ILE A 107 0.49 10.40 8.41
C ILE A 107 1.63 11.37 8.15
N GLU A 108 1.68 12.41 8.96
CA GLU A 108 2.76 13.39 8.97
C GLU A 108 3.72 13.05 10.10
N PHE A 109 5.00 12.96 9.74
CA PHE A 109 6.11 12.76 10.67
C PHE A 109 6.83 14.08 10.86
N ASP A 110 6.65 14.69 12.03
CA ASP A 110 7.41 15.86 12.46
C ASP A 110 8.80 15.45 12.94
N ASP A 111 9.79 16.31 12.78
CA ASP A 111 11.11 16.20 13.46
C ASP A 111 11.93 14.92 13.11
N VAL A 112 11.59 14.20 12.03
CA VAL A 112 12.37 13.04 11.53
C VAL A 112 13.39 13.46 10.46
N SER A 113 13.20 14.63 9.85
CA SER A 113 14.07 15.25 8.84
C SER A 113 13.87 16.77 8.81
N ASP A 114 14.80 17.51 8.19
CA ASP A 114 14.69 18.98 8.02
C ASP A 114 13.40 19.41 7.29
N GLU A 115 12.78 18.50 6.53
CA GLU A 115 11.45 18.67 5.95
C GLU A 115 10.45 17.67 6.57
N PRO A 116 9.22 18.12 6.91
CA PRO A 116 8.17 17.25 7.39
C PRO A 116 7.79 16.24 6.31
N ARG A 117 7.71 14.97 6.69
CA ARG A 117 7.40 13.90 5.73
C ARG A 117 5.96 13.44 5.87
N LEU A 118 5.19 13.68 4.82
CA LEU A 118 3.80 13.26 4.69
C LEU A 118 3.71 11.93 3.92
N VAL A 119 3.07 10.94 4.50
CA VAL A 119 2.71 9.70 3.82
C VAL A 119 1.21 9.57 3.74
N VAL A 120 0.70 9.37 2.52
CA VAL A 120 -0.72 9.16 2.24
C VAL A 120 -0.96 7.68 1.99
N LEU A 121 -1.88 7.09 2.75
CA LEU A 121 -2.19 5.65 2.72
C LEU A 121 -3.66 5.43 2.39
N GLY A 122 -3.94 4.74 1.30
CA GLY A 122 -5.28 4.32 0.94
C GLY A 122 -5.63 2.92 1.47
N TRP A 123 -6.88 2.51 1.24
CA TRP A 123 -7.36 1.17 1.61
C TRP A 123 -6.57 0.02 0.94
N LEU A 124 -5.98 0.25 -0.24
CA LEU A 124 -5.12 -0.72 -0.91
C LEU A 124 -3.78 -0.90 -0.20
N ASP A 125 -3.24 0.18 0.37
CA ASP A 125 -1.98 0.18 1.10
C ASP A 125 -2.14 -0.45 2.49
N LEU A 126 -3.26 -0.13 3.16
CA LEU A 126 -3.55 -0.58 4.52
C LEU A 126 -4.18 -1.98 4.54
N GLY A 127 -4.86 -2.37 3.47
CA GLY A 127 -5.70 -3.57 3.45
C GLY A 127 -6.87 -3.53 4.44
N ALA A 128 -7.21 -2.35 4.93
CA ALA A 128 -8.31 -2.05 5.84
C ALA A 128 -8.91 -0.69 5.48
N ASP A 129 -10.07 -0.36 6.04
CA ASP A 129 -10.64 0.98 5.89
C ASP A 129 -9.76 2.01 6.62
N PRO A 130 -9.34 3.13 5.99
CA PRO A 130 -8.57 4.18 6.65
C PRO A 130 -9.20 4.68 7.96
N ASP A 131 -10.52 4.75 8.03
CA ASP A 131 -11.24 5.16 9.25
C ASP A 131 -10.99 4.17 10.40
N ASP A 132 -11.15 2.87 10.15
CA ASP A 132 -10.87 1.82 11.14
C ASP A 132 -9.41 1.83 11.61
N VAL A 133 -8.48 2.10 10.69
CA VAL A 133 -7.05 2.19 11.01
C VAL A 133 -6.76 3.41 11.89
N LEU A 134 -7.36 4.57 11.60
CA LEU A 134 -7.18 5.75 12.45
C LEU A 134 -7.70 5.50 13.87
N ASP A 135 -8.86 4.85 14.00
CA ASP A 135 -9.42 4.47 15.29
C ASP A 135 -8.46 3.55 16.08
N ASP A 136 -7.88 2.55 15.42
CA ASP A 136 -6.88 1.67 16.04
C ASP A 136 -5.61 2.42 16.44
N LEU A 137 -5.11 3.33 15.60
CA LEU A 137 -3.94 4.15 15.93
C LEU A 137 -4.19 5.02 17.16
N ASN A 138 -5.39 5.60 17.28
CA ASN A 138 -5.77 6.42 18.43
C ASN A 138 -5.86 5.59 19.72
N ARG A 139 -6.25 4.31 19.65
CA ARG A 139 -6.27 3.39 20.80
C ARG A 139 -4.87 2.99 21.27
N LEU A 140 -3.91 2.88 20.33
CA LEU A 140 -2.53 2.51 20.63
C LEU A 140 -1.68 3.67 21.13
N ARG A 141 -2.08 4.91 20.83
CA ARG A 141 -1.39 6.12 21.26
C ARG A 141 -1.40 6.20 22.80
N PRO A 142 -0.23 6.31 23.46
CA PRO A 142 -0.18 6.55 24.89
C PRO A 142 -0.78 7.92 25.22
N ASN A 143 -1.62 7.96 26.26
CA ASN A 143 -2.18 9.20 26.82
C ASN A 143 -1.10 10.12 27.39
#